data_AF-A0A7K2NML5-F1
#
_entry.id   AF-A0A7K2NML5-F1
#
_cell.length_a   1.000
_cell.length_b   1.000
_cell.length_c   1.000
_cell.angle_alpha   90.00
_cell.angle_beta   90.00
_cell.angle_gamma   90.00
#
_symmetry.space_group_name_H-M   'P 1'
#
loop_
_entity.id
_entity.type
_entity.pdbx_description
1 polymer ?
#
loop_
_entity_poly.entity_id
_entity_poly.type
_entity_poly.pdbx_seq_one_letter_code
_entity_poly.pdbx_strand_id
1 'polypeptide(L)'
;RSRRAFLLSGAGALAALGVGTGFWLNRPADPDPDPAAGSAPAPSPSPSSAPSPPPGLVGLWPLDEASGQVARDTAGGHDGTVTGVAWQGAGEGAAFDGTGSQIVTAGPVLKTGEGSSFTVAAWVRLSAVPGVFATAVSQDSADASGFYLQYSSEDQGWAFSRPGLRAVGRTAPAAHVWTHLTGVCDGPARKLHLYVNGVQEAVVEDTGPAPATGAFMIGRASFDGQPRDFFPGAIRDVRAFDRALAPARVAKLAQLG
;
A
#
# COMPACT_ATOMS: atom_id res chain seq x y z
N ARG A 1 36.09 31.15 -42.79
CA ARG A 1 35.82 32.29 -43.69
C ARG A 1 34.56 33.01 -43.18
N SER A 2 34.69 34.30 -42.83
CA SER A 2 33.67 35.37 -42.67
C SER A 2 32.42 35.08 -41.80
N ARG A 3 32.26 35.54 -40.54
CA ARG A 3 32.06 36.91 -39.97
C ARG A 3 30.85 37.70 -40.54
N ARG A 4 29.87 38.05 -39.71
CA ARG A 4 29.67 39.37 -39.03
C ARG A 4 28.32 39.47 -38.28
N ALA A 5 28.36 40.11 -37.12
CA ALA A 5 27.24 40.64 -36.33
C ALA A 5 26.99 42.13 -36.68
N PHE A 6 25.83 42.69 -36.30
CA PHE A 6 25.68 44.12 -36.00
C PHE A 6 24.56 44.38 -34.97
N LEU A 7 24.87 45.27 -34.03
CA LEU A 7 24.07 45.90 -32.95
C LEU A 7 23.80 47.37 -33.32
N LEU A 8 22.80 48.02 -32.71
CA LEU A 8 22.65 49.45 -32.29
C LEU A 8 21.15 49.61 -31.91
N SER A 9 20.64 49.99 -30.72
CA SER A 9 20.97 50.92 -29.61
C SER A 9 20.16 52.24 -29.67
N GLY A 10 19.51 52.56 -28.53
CA GLY A 10 19.20 53.92 -28.04
C GLY A 10 17.73 54.35 -28.12
N ALA A 11 17.16 55.19 -27.23
CA ALA A 11 17.54 55.74 -25.93
C ALA A 11 16.37 56.62 -25.39
N GLY A 12 16.15 56.63 -24.06
CA GLY A 12 15.67 57.77 -23.21
C GLY A 12 14.26 58.35 -23.40
N ALA A 13 13.62 59.07 -22.46
CA ALA A 13 13.84 59.33 -21.03
C ALA A 13 12.65 60.17 -20.45
N LEU A 14 12.47 60.07 -19.13
CA LEU A 14 12.10 61.12 -18.14
C LEU A 14 10.67 61.67 -17.97
N ALA A 15 10.43 62.02 -16.70
CA ALA A 15 9.18 62.26 -15.96
C ALA A 15 8.82 63.74 -15.78
N ALA A 16 7.59 64.03 -15.32
CA ALA A 16 7.31 65.16 -14.41
C ALA A 16 5.94 65.02 -13.70
N LEU A 17 5.94 65.35 -12.41
CA LEU A 17 4.80 65.43 -11.48
C LEU A 17 4.09 66.79 -11.60
N GLY A 18 2.79 66.83 -11.28
CA GLY A 18 2.03 68.06 -11.07
C GLY A 18 0.84 67.81 -10.14
N VAL A 19 0.89 68.38 -8.94
CA VAL A 19 -0.13 68.35 -7.88
C VAL A 19 -1.05 69.55 -8.04
N GLY A 20 -2.36 69.38 -7.86
CA GLY A 20 -3.34 70.48 -7.80
C GLY A 20 -4.52 70.13 -6.88
N THR A 21 -4.61 70.85 -5.78
CA THR A 21 -5.63 70.77 -4.70
C THR A 21 -6.96 71.42 -5.12
N GLY A 22 -8.08 70.92 -4.59
CA GLY A 22 -9.44 71.23 -5.06
C GLY A 22 -10.18 72.42 -4.43
N PHE A 23 -11.48 72.50 -4.66
CA PHE A 23 -12.47 73.17 -3.79
C PHE A 23 -13.92 72.77 -4.17
N TRP A 24 -14.79 72.64 -3.17
CA TRP A 24 -16.20 72.22 -3.24
C TRP A 24 -17.18 73.41 -3.26
N LEU A 25 -18.41 73.21 -3.77
CA LEU A 25 -19.66 73.82 -3.26
C LEU A 25 -20.92 73.09 -3.78
N ASN A 26 -21.91 72.95 -2.90
CA ASN A 26 -23.11 72.06 -2.90
C ASN A 26 -24.39 72.69 -3.49
N ARG A 27 -25.32 71.86 -4.02
CA ARG A 27 -26.81 71.93 -3.82
C ARG A 27 -27.55 70.68 -4.37
N PRO A 28 -28.81 70.37 -3.95
CA PRO A 28 -29.14 69.06 -3.35
C PRO A 28 -30.35 68.28 -3.95
N ALA A 29 -30.48 67.01 -3.52
CA ALA A 29 -31.67 66.14 -3.35
C ALA A 29 -32.59 65.85 -4.57
N ASP A 30 -33.11 64.65 -4.86
CA ASP A 30 -33.57 63.48 -4.07
C ASP A 30 -33.23 62.12 -4.79
N PRO A 31 -33.87 60.96 -4.49
CA PRO A 31 -33.42 59.94 -3.54
C PRO A 31 -33.10 58.56 -4.18
N ASP A 32 -32.30 57.78 -3.46
CA ASP A 32 -31.99 56.35 -3.66
C ASP A 32 -33.25 55.44 -3.70
N PRO A 33 -33.23 54.26 -4.38
CA PRO A 33 -32.42 53.12 -3.91
C PRO A 33 -31.86 52.18 -5.00
N ASP A 34 -30.60 51.74 -4.87
CA ASP A 34 -30.24 50.40 -4.37
C ASP A 34 -28.73 50.09 -4.59
N PRO A 35 -28.07 49.32 -3.70
CA PRO A 35 -26.63 49.20 -3.68
C PRO A 35 -26.09 48.09 -4.61
N ALA A 36 -25.04 48.47 -5.35
CA ALA A 36 -23.83 47.70 -5.65
C ALA A 36 -23.95 46.19 -5.94
N ALA A 37 -23.61 45.81 -7.17
CA ALA A 37 -23.01 44.50 -7.47
C ALA A 37 -21.64 44.71 -8.14
N GLY A 38 -20.60 44.86 -7.30
CA GLY A 38 -19.22 44.70 -7.73
C GLY A 38 -18.98 43.24 -8.12
N SER A 39 -18.41 43.01 -9.30
CA SER A 39 -17.99 41.67 -9.73
C SER A 39 -16.79 41.23 -8.88
N ALA A 40 -17.00 40.24 -8.01
CA ALA A 40 -15.93 39.57 -7.28
C ALA A 40 -15.12 38.67 -8.23
N PRO A 41 -13.79 38.57 -8.07
CA PRO A 41 -12.98 37.65 -8.87
C PRO A 41 -13.29 36.19 -8.50
N ALA A 42 -13.31 35.33 -9.51
CA ALA A 42 -13.60 33.90 -9.38
C ALA A 42 -12.64 33.20 -8.40
N PRO A 43 -13.10 32.23 -7.58
CA PRO A 43 -12.21 31.49 -6.70
C PRO A 43 -11.26 30.60 -7.51
N SER A 44 -9.96 30.65 -7.18
CA SER A 44 -8.94 29.73 -7.69
C SER A 44 -9.33 28.26 -7.46
N PRO A 45 -9.03 27.34 -8.39
CA PRO A 45 -9.30 25.92 -8.17
C PRO A 45 -8.43 25.40 -7.02
N SER A 46 -9.08 24.80 -6.03
CA SER A 46 -8.43 24.13 -4.88
C SER A 46 -7.49 23.01 -5.36
N PRO A 47 -6.37 22.72 -4.64
CA PRO A 47 -5.50 21.62 -5.00
C PRO A 47 -6.27 20.29 -4.87
N SER A 48 -6.21 19.48 -5.93
CA SER A 48 -6.81 18.15 -6.01
C SER A 48 -6.41 17.30 -4.81
N SER A 49 -7.38 16.90 -3.98
CA SER A 49 -7.16 15.99 -2.87
C SER A 49 -6.75 14.61 -3.41
N ALA A 50 -5.61 14.10 -2.95
CA ALA A 50 -5.31 12.68 -3.11
C ALA A 50 -6.42 11.86 -2.43
N PRO A 51 -6.85 10.72 -3.00
CA PRO A 51 -7.86 9.89 -2.37
C PRO A 51 -7.35 9.41 -1.01
N SER A 52 -8.14 9.64 0.05
CA SER A 52 -7.84 9.10 1.37
C SER A 52 -7.79 7.56 1.30
N PRO A 53 -6.84 6.91 1.99
CA PRO A 53 -6.76 5.46 1.99
C PRO A 53 -8.08 4.84 2.49
N PRO A 54 -8.45 3.64 1.99
CA PRO A 54 -9.62 2.92 2.49
C PRO A 54 -9.58 2.80 4.01
N PRO A 55 -10.73 2.90 4.71
CA PRO A 55 -10.75 2.79 6.18
C PRO A 55 -10.05 1.54 6.69
N GLY A 56 -9.05 1.74 7.54
CA GLY A 56 -8.25 0.67 8.15
C GLY A 56 -7.13 0.10 7.27
N LEU A 57 -6.82 0.69 6.11
CA LEU A 57 -5.60 0.36 5.36
C LEU A 57 -4.41 0.99 6.09
N VAL A 58 -3.52 0.16 6.61
CA VAL A 58 -2.34 0.58 7.38
C VAL A 58 -1.02 0.24 6.69
N GLY A 59 -1.06 -0.43 5.54
CA GLY A 59 0.13 -0.63 4.70
C GLY A 59 -0.26 -1.04 3.28
N LEU A 60 0.41 -0.48 2.28
CA LEU A 60 0.26 -0.80 0.87
C LEU A 60 1.63 -0.73 0.18
N TRP A 61 2.16 -1.89 -0.19
CA TRP A 61 3.36 -2.03 -1.02
C TRP A 61 2.95 -2.53 -2.41
N PRO A 62 2.92 -1.64 -3.43
CA PRO A 62 2.64 -2.05 -4.80
C PRO A 62 3.68 -3.06 -5.33
N LEU A 63 4.94 -2.90 -4.91
CA LEU A 63 6.11 -3.66 -5.36
C LEU A 63 6.41 -3.46 -6.86
N ASP A 64 6.25 -2.21 -7.33
CA ASP A 64 6.40 -1.78 -8.72
C ASP A 64 7.62 -0.87 -8.93
N GLU A 65 8.55 -0.83 -7.96
CA GLU A 65 9.76 -0.03 -8.03
C GLU A 65 10.61 -0.41 -9.25
N ALA A 66 11.21 0.58 -9.91
CA ALA A 66 12.10 0.31 -11.05
C ALA A 66 13.50 -0.18 -10.63
N SER A 67 13.93 0.19 -9.43
CA SER A 67 15.25 -0.14 -8.86
C SER A 67 15.33 0.26 -7.39
N GLY A 68 16.40 -0.15 -6.72
CA GLY A 68 16.73 0.28 -5.36
C GLY A 68 16.46 -0.79 -4.31
N GLN A 69 16.77 -0.44 -3.06
CA GLN A 69 16.70 -1.34 -1.91
C GLN A 69 15.57 -0.97 -0.93
N VAL A 70 14.59 -0.19 -1.40
CA VAL A 70 13.45 0.24 -0.60
C VAL A 70 12.17 -0.12 -1.34
N ALA A 71 11.31 -0.89 -0.69
CA ALA A 71 9.93 -1.12 -1.08
C ALA A 71 9.05 -0.09 -0.37
N ARG A 72 8.40 0.79 -1.12
CA ARG A 72 7.66 1.92 -0.55
C ARG A 72 6.29 1.49 -0.05
N ASP A 73 5.97 1.89 1.18
CA ASP A 73 4.61 1.84 1.68
C ASP A 73 3.89 3.16 1.33
N THR A 74 2.92 3.05 0.43
CA THR A 74 2.14 4.20 -0.07
C THR A 74 0.93 4.56 0.80
N ALA A 75 0.68 3.83 1.89
CA ALA A 75 -0.46 4.06 2.78
C ALA A 75 -0.08 4.34 4.24
N GLY A 76 0.84 3.57 4.83
CA GLY A 76 1.14 3.61 6.26
C GLY A 76 2.50 4.19 6.65
N GLY A 77 3.41 4.40 5.68
CA GLY A 77 4.77 4.84 5.95
C GLY A 77 5.70 3.75 6.51
N HIS A 78 5.32 2.47 6.36
CA HIS A 78 6.11 1.30 6.76
C HIS A 78 7.00 0.81 5.61
N ASP A 79 7.91 1.67 5.13
CA ASP A 79 8.85 1.29 4.07
C ASP A 79 9.64 0.02 4.45
N GLY A 80 9.84 -0.85 3.46
CA GLY A 80 10.53 -2.12 3.60
C GLY A 80 11.95 -2.06 3.04
N THR A 81 12.91 -2.60 3.79
CA THR A 81 14.29 -2.83 3.31
C THR A 81 14.35 -4.10 2.47
N VAL A 82 14.88 -3.99 1.26
CA VAL A 82 14.85 -5.05 0.25
C VAL A 82 16.21 -5.77 0.20
N THR A 83 16.19 -7.10 0.26
CA THR A 83 17.37 -7.96 0.14
C THR A 83 17.11 -9.07 -0.88
N GLY A 84 17.96 -9.23 -1.89
CA GLY A 84 17.88 -10.35 -2.86
C GLY A 84 16.74 -10.30 -3.87
N VAL A 85 15.79 -9.37 -3.73
CA VAL A 85 14.62 -9.23 -4.61
C VAL A 85 14.99 -8.54 -5.92
N ALA A 86 14.44 -9.04 -7.03
CA ALA A 86 14.57 -8.41 -8.34
C ALA A 86 13.26 -7.76 -8.78
N TRP A 87 13.29 -6.47 -9.11
CA TRP A 87 12.13 -5.75 -9.62
C TRP A 87 11.82 -6.14 -11.06
N GLN A 88 10.57 -6.49 -11.35
CA GLN A 88 10.15 -6.92 -12.70
C GLN A 88 9.52 -5.79 -13.53
N GLY A 89 9.42 -4.59 -12.94
CA GLY A 89 8.78 -3.42 -13.56
C GLY A 89 7.33 -3.26 -13.13
N ALA A 90 6.71 -2.18 -13.61
CA ALA A 90 5.38 -1.77 -13.17
C ALA A 90 4.32 -2.84 -13.48
N GLY A 91 3.59 -3.27 -12.44
CA GLY A 91 2.53 -4.27 -12.54
C GLY A 91 3.00 -5.73 -12.54
N GLU A 92 4.28 -6.00 -12.76
CA GLU A 92 4.83 -7.38 -12.75
C GLU A 92 5.29 -7.82 -11.35
N GLY A 93 5.46 -6.86 -10.44
CA GLY A 93 5.80 -7.12 -9.04
C GLY A 93 7.29 -7.30 -8.77
N ALA A 94 7.56 -7.85 -7.61
CA ALA A 94 8.88 -8.19 -7.10
C ALA A 94 9.12 -9.70 -7.22
N ALA A 95 10.27 -10.11 -7.78
CA ALA A 95 10.69 -11.50 -7.87
C ALA A 95 11.56 -11.90 -6.68
N PHE A 96 11.25 -13.08 -6.12
CA PHE A 96 11.86 -13.70 -4.97
C PHE A 96 12.44 -15.07 -5.38
N ASP A 97 13.66 -15.34 -4.95
CA ASP A 97 14.44 -16.54 -5.32
C ASP A 97 14.06 -17.83 -4.57
N GLY A 98 13.26 -17.73 -3.51
CA GLY A 98 12.92 -18.87 -2.64
C GLY A 98 14.04 -19.36 -1.72
N THR A 99 15.14 -18.60 -1.55
CA THR A 99 16.27 -19.00 -0.70
C THR A 99 16.82 -17.90 0.20
N GLY A 100 16.66 -16.62 -0.16
CA GLY A 100 17.14 -15.50 0.64
C GLY A 100 16.47 -14.15 0.36
N SER A 101 15.70 -14.06 -0.72
CA SER A 101 14.95 -12.85 -1.08
C SER A 101 13.91 -12.49 -0.03
N GLN A 102 13.91 -11.24 0.42
CA GLN A 102 12.94 -10.73 1.40
C GLN A 102 12.83 -9.21 1.39
N ILE A 103 11.71 -8.73 1.92
CA ILE A 103 11.50 -7.32 2.27
C ILE A 103 11.11 -7.26 3.74
N VAL A 104 11.77 -6.36 4.48
CA VAL A 104 11.68 -6.29 5.95
C VAL A 104 11.30 -4.87 6.37
N THR A 105 10.19 -4.70 7.07
CA THR A 105 9.85 -3.39 7.67
C THR A 105 10.66 -3.15 8.95
N ALA A 106 10.75 -1.89 9.40
CA ALA A 106 11.50 -1.54 10.62
C ALA A 106 10.91 -2.12 11.93
N GLY A 107 9.66 -2.58 11.89
CA GLY A 107 8.92 -3.09 13.03
C GLY A 107 7.56 -3.66 12.63
N PRO A 108 6.71 -4.01 13.59
CA PRO A 108 5.40 -4.57 13.28
C PRO A 108 4.53 -3.54 12.55
N VAL A 109 3.72 -4.05 11.61
CA VAL A 109 2.69 -3.25 10.90
C VAL A 109 1.33 -3.53 11.51
N LEU A 110 1.09 -4.77 11.93
CA LEU A 110 -0.21 -5.23 12.41
C LEU A 110 -0.19 -5.47 13.91
N LYS A 111 -1.27 -5.08 14.57
CA LYS A 111 -1.55 -5.51 15.94
C LYS A 111 -2.11 -6.93 15.90
N THR A 112 -1.38 -7.85 16.49
CA THR A 112 -1.73 -9.27 16.61
C THR A 112 -1.91 -9.64 18.08
N GLY A 113 -2.48 -10.82 18.33
CA GLY A 113 -2.80 -11.31 19.68
C GLY A 113 -4.30 -11.34 19.95
N GLU A 114 -4.65 -11.74 21.17
CA GLU A 114 -6.04 -12.01 21.57
C GLU A 114 -6.97 -10.81 21.30
N GLY A 115 -8.13 -11.10 20.71
CA GLY A 115 -9.15 -10.10 20.36
C GLY A 115 -8.77 -9.13 19.22
N SER A 116 -7.53 -9.17 18.71
CA SER A 116 -7.08 -8.29 17.64
C SER A 116 -7.56 -8.79 16.29
N SER A 117 -8.07 -7.87 15.45
CA SER A 117 -8.51 -8.18 14.09
C SER A 117 -7.59 -7.54 13.08
N PHE A 118 -7.29 -8.26 12.00
CA PHE A 118 -6.48 -7.73 10.91
C PHE A 118 -6.76 -8.50 9.62
N THR A 119 -6.36 -7.92 8.50
CA THR A 119 -6.39 -8.55 7.19
C THR A 119 -5.08 -8.32 6.47
N VAL A 120 -4.54 -9.36 5.84
CA VAL A 120 -3.41 -9.27 4.92
C VAL A 120 -3.82 -9.80 3.56
N ALA A 121 -3.43 -9.10 2.50
CA ALA A 121 -3.67 -9.52 1.13
C ALA A 121 -2.41 -9.34 0.28
N ALA A 122 -2.23 -10.21 -0.70
CA ALA A 122 -1.17 -10.11 -1.69
C ALA A 122 -1.58 -10.84 -2.97
N TRP A 123 -1.13 -10.34 -4.11
CA TRP A 123 -1.06 -11.14 -5.33
C TRP A 123 0.25 -11.92 -5.31
N VAL A 124 0.16 -13.22 -5.59
CA VAL A 124 1.31 -14.12 -5.59
C VAL A 124 1.34 -14.96 -6.86
N ARG A 125 2.53 -15.32 -7.32
CA ARG A 125 2.74 -16.20 -8.47
C ARG A 125 3.96 -17.07 -8.23
N LEU A 126 3.75 -18.35 -7.95
CA LEU A 126 4.85 -19.29 -7.75
C LEU A 126 5.65 -19.51 -9.03
N SER A 127 6.97 -19.64 -8.93
CA SER A 127 7.83 -20.05 -10.06
C SER A 127 7.74 -21.56 -10.33
N ALA A 128 7.50 -22.35 -9.28
CA ALA A 128 7.16 -23.76 -9.31
C ALA A 128 6.38 -24.07 -8.03
N VAL A 129 5.58 -25.13 -8.01
CA VAL A 129 4.97 -25.61 -6.76
C VAL A 129 6.10 -26.21 -5.89
N PRO A 130 6.47 -25.60 -4.75
CA PRO A 130 7.63 -26.03 -4.01
C PRO A 130 7.33 -27.29 -3.18
N GLY A 131 8.37 -28.09 -2.91
CA GLY A 131 8.32 -29.22 -1.98
C GLY A 131 8.46 -28.80 -0.50
N VAL A 132 8.50 -27.50 -0.23
CA VAL A 132 8.64 -26.89 1.09
C VAL A 132 7.59 -25.79 1.26
N PHE A 133 7.40 -25.31 2.48
CA PHE A 133 6.56 -24.13 2.72
C PHE A 133 7.13 -22.89 2.01
N ALA A 134 6.23 -21.99 1.61
CA ALA A 134 6.59 -20.74 0.96
C ALA A 134 5.62 -19.64 1.40
N THR A 135 6.14 -18.63 2.12
CA THR A 135 5.33 -17.60 2.76
C THR A 135 5.47 -16.27 2.04
N ALA A 136 4.35 -15.76 1.54
CA ALA A 136 4.32 -14.49 0.84
C ALA A 136 4.34 -13.30 1.82
N VAL A 137 3.60 -13.40 2.92
CA VAL A 137 3.49 -12.34 3.94
C VAL A 137 3.43 -12.95 5.33
N SER A 138 4.22 -12.42 6.25
CA SER A 138 4.19 -12.79 7.67
C SER A 138 4.48 -11.58 8.58
N GLN A 139 4.38 -11.77 9.89
CA GLN A 139 4.97 -10.86 10.86
C GLN A 139 5.73 -11.67 11.90
N ASP A 140 7.00 -11.36 12.07
CA ASP A 140 7.90 -12.10 12.94
C ASP A 140 7.57 -11.90 14.42
N SER A 141 7.93 -12.91 15.21
CA SER A 141 8.02 -12.84 16.66
C SER A 141 9.34 -13.49 17.10
N ALA A 142 9.55 -13.63 18.41
CA ALA A 142 10.78 -14.17 18.98
C ALA A 142 11.15 -15.55 18.42
N ASP A 143 10.20 -16.49 18.43
CA ASP A 143 10.45 -17.87 18.01
C ASP A 143 9.93 -18.18 16.60
N ALA A 144 8.73 -17.70 16.26
CA ALA A 144 8.09 -17.97 14.99
C ALA A 144 7.21 -16.80 14.56
N SER A 145 6.92 -16.65 13.26
CA SER A 145 5.98 -15.63 12.81
C SER A 145 4.60 -15.85 13.44
N GLY A 146 3.92 -14.76 13.80
CA GLY A 146 2.60 -14.81 14.43
C GLY A 146 1.47 -15.18 13.48
N PHE A 147 1.69 -15.02 12.18
CA PHE A 147 0.82 -15.51 11.11
C PHE A 147 1.62 -15.76 9.83
N TYR A 148 1.03 -16.51 8.91
CA TYR A 148 1.63 -16.83 7.61
C TYR A 148 0.54 -16.82 6.53
N LEU A 149 0.68 -15.97 5.52
CA LEU A 149 -0.09 -16.07 4.27
C LEU A 149 0.80 -16.80 3.25
N GLN A 150 0.52 -18.09 3.05
CA GLN A 150 1.53 -19.02 2.52
C GLN A 150 0.97 -20.09 1.60
N TYR A 151 1.86 -20.77 0.88
CA TYR A 151 1.68 -22.12 0.40
C TYR A 151 2.16 -23.12 1.45
N SER A 152 1.35 -24.14 1.76
CA SER A 152 1.74 -25.26 2.59
C SER A 152 2.09 -26.47 1.74
N SER A 153 3.34 -26.94 1.86
CA SER A 153 3.79 -28.19 1.22
C SER A 153 3.16 -29.44 1.84
N GLU A 154 2.80 -29.38 3.13
CA GLU A 154 2.16 -30.48 3.85
C GLU A 154 0.74 -30.75 3.36
N ASP A 155 -0.07 -29.69 3.19
CA ASP A 155 -1.44 -29.85 2.66
C ASP A 155 -1.52 -29.68 1.13
N GLN A 156 -0.41 -29.33 0.49
CA GLN A 156 -0.32 -29.01 -0.94
C GLN A 156 -1.31 -27.90 -1.37
N GLY A 157 -1.51 -26.89 -0.52
CA GLY A 157 -2.56 -25.88 -0.67
C GLY A 157 -2.15 -24.49 -0.21
N TRP A 158 -2.90 -23.48 -0.67
CA TRP A 158 -2.81 -22.14 -0.08
C TRP A 158 -3.35 -22.14 1.34
N ALA A 159 -2.72 -21.38 2.24
CA ALA A 159 -3.06 -21.39 3.64
C ALA A 159 -2.93 -19.99 4.27
N PHE A 160 -3.84 -19.69 5.20
CA PHE A 160 -3.62 -18.65 6.20
C PHE A 160 -3.46 -19.31 7.56
N SER A 161 -2.31 -19.09 8.18
CA SER A 161 -1.79 -19.96 9.23
C SER A 161 -1.36 -19.20 10.47
N ARG A 162 -1.32 -19.94 11.58
CA ARG A 162 -0.57 -19.64 12.81
C ARG A 162 0.30 -20.86 13.15
N PRO A 163 1.24 -20.75 14.12
CA PRO A 163 1.90 -21.93 14.64
C PRO A 163 0.88 -22.98 15.12
N GLY A 164 0.95 -24.20 14.56
CA GLY A 164 0.08 -25.32 14.92
C GLY A 164 -1.35 -25.31 14.36
N LEU A 165 -1.74 -24.33 13.54
CA LEU A 165 -3.10 -24.22 13.01
C LEU A 165 -3.11 -23.56 11.62
N ARG A 166 -3.92 -24.08 10.68
CA ARG A 166 -4.05 -23.51 9.33
C ARG A 166 -5.48 -23.54 8.81
N ALA A 167 -5.92 -22.45 8.19
CA ALA A 167 -7.05 -22.44 7.26
C ALA A 167 -6.52 -22.76 5.85
N VAL A 168 -6.82 -23.94 5.33
CA VAL A 168 -6.25 -24.45 4.07
C VAL A 168 -7.29 -24.43 2.96
N GLY A 169 -6.94 -23.77 1.86
CA GLY A 169 -7.76 -23.66 0.65
C GLY A 169 -7.92 -24.99 -0.09
N ARG A 170 -8.92 -25.05 -0.95
CA ARG A 170 -9.23 -26.21 -1.78
C ARG A 170 -8.74 -26.06 -3.21
N THR A 171 -8.52 -24.82 -3.66
CA THR A 171 -7.96 -24.56 -4.98
C THR A 171 -6.50 -24.99 -5.00
N ALA A 172 -6.19 -25.93 -5.90
CA ALA A 172 -4.84 -26.42 -6.10
C ALA A 172 -3.92 -25.27 -6.56
N PRO A 173 -2.80 -25.02 -5.85
CA PRO A 173 -1.81 -24.04 -6.28
C PRO A 173 -1.23 -24.41 -7.64
N ALA A 174 -1.13 -23.42 -8.54
CA ALA A 174 -0.55 -23.59 -9.86
C ALA A 174 0.67 -22.68 -10.03
N ALA A 175 1.75 -23.24 -10.55
CA ALA A 175 2.91 -22.46 -10.94
C ALA A 175 2.56 -21.49 -12.06
N HIS A 176 3.23 -20.34 -12.07
CA HIS A 176 3.11 -19.31 -13.09
C HIS A 176 1.73 -18.65 -13.23
N VAL A 177 0.80 -18.89 -12.30
CA VAL A 177 -0.53 -18.27 -12.26
C VAL A 177 -0.60 -17.26 -11.12
N TRP A 178 -1.00 -16.03 -11.45
CA TRP A 178 -1.29 -15.02 -10.44
C TRP A 178 -2.53 -15.44 -9.64
N THR A 179 -2.37 -15.47 -8.31
CA THR A 179 -3.42 -15.81 -7.36
C THR A 179 -3.50 -14.71 -6.31
N HIS A 180 -4.69 -14.17 -6.07
CA HIS A 180 -4.89 -13.21 -4.99
C HIS A 180 -5.22 -13.95 -3.71
N LEU A 181 -4.34 -13.85 -2.71
CA LEU A 181 -4.55 -14.44 -1.39
C LEU A 181 -5.00 -13.37 -0.41
N THR A 182 -5.91 -13.71 0.48
CA THR A 182 -6.29 -12.85 1.61
C THR A 182 -6.50 -13.68 2.86
N GLY A 183 -5.74 -13.36 3.90
CA GLY A 183 -5.92 -13.87 5.25
C GLY A 183 -6.69 -12.86 6.09
N VAL A 184 -7.80 -13.27 6.69
CA VAL A 184 -8.57 -12.42 7.62
C VAL A 184 -8.56 -13.06 9.00
N CYS A 185 -8.10 -12.31 10.00
CA CYS A 185 -8.24 -12.64 11.41
C CYS A 185 -9.39 -11.82 12.00
N ASP A 186 -10.45 -12.51 12.42
CA ASP A 186 -11.54 -11.94 13.21
C ASP A 186 -11.29 -12.31 14.69
N GLY A 187 -10.71 -11.37 15.42
CA GLY A 187 -10.33 -11.55 16.82
C GLY A 187 -11.54 -11.79 17.74
N PRO A 188 -12.58 -10.92 17.71
CA PRO A 188 -13.79 -11.11 18.50
C PRO A 188 -14.51 -12.43 18.21
N ALA A 189 -14.60 -12.85 16.95
CA ALA A 189 -15.24 -14.13 16.59
C ALA A 189 -14.32 -15.35 16.75
N ARG A 190 -13.02 -15.12 17.01
CA ARG A 190 -11.96 -16.13 17.04
C ARG A 190 -11.94 -16.98 15.78
N LYS A 191 -11.86 -16.34 14.62
CA LYS A 191 -11.80 -17.02 13.32
C LYS A 191 -10.62 -16.57 12.49
N LEU A 192 -9.98 -17.55 11.85
CA LEU A 192 -9.06 -17.33 10.74
C LEU A 192 -9.75 -17.74 9.45
N HIS A 193 -9.77 -16.84 8.47
CA HIS A 193 -10.34 -17.08 7.16
C HIS A 193 -9.24 -16.99 6.10
N LEU A 194 -9.29 -17.90 5.13
CA LEU A 194 -8.53 -17.80 3.89
C LEU A 194 -9.49 -17.54 2.74
N TYR A 195 -9.13 -16.56 1.91
CA TYR A 195 -9.75 -16.31 0.63
C TYR A 195 -8.71 -16.46 -0.49
N VAL A 196 -9.13 -17.09 -1.58
CA VAL A 196 -8.35 -17.26 -2.81
C VAL A 196 -9.16 -16.65 -3.94
N ASN A 197 -8.56 -15.73 -4.69
CA ASN A 197 -9.22 -14.98 -5.77
C ASN A 197 -10.54 -14.34 -5.33
N GLY A 198 -10.59 -13.85 -4.08
CA GLY A 198 -11.76 -13.17 -3.52
C GLY A 198 -12.85 -14.08 -2.97
N VAL A 199 -12.71 -15.41 -3.10
CA VAL A 199 -13.68 -16.41 -2.61
C VAL A 199 -13.16 -17.03 -1.32
N GLN A 200 -14.00 -17.14 -0.28
CA GLN A 200 -13.61 -17.81 0.96
C GLN A 200 -13.46 -19.31 0.69
N GLU A 201 -12.27 -19.85 0.93
CA GLU A 201 -12.03 -21.29 0.74
C GLU A 201 -11.96 -22.05 2.06
N ALA A 202 -11.55 -21.37 3.14
CA ALA A 202 -11.41 -21.99 4.44
C ALA A 202 -11.70 -21.03 5.59
N VAL A 203 -12.16 -21.61 6.69
CA VAL A 203 -12.31 -20.95 7.97
C VAL A 203 -12.01 -21.96 9.09
N VAL A 204 -11.24 -21.55 10.09
CA VAL A 204 -10.95 -22.36 11.28
C VAL A 204 -11.12 -21.52 12.55
N GLU A 205 -11.26 -22.20 13.69
CA GLU A 205 -11.22 -21.56 14.99
C GLU A 205 -9.81 -21.10 15.33
N ASP A 206 -9.71 -19.85 15.75
CA ASP A 206 -8.48 -19.25 16.22
C ASP A 206 -8.25 -19.57 17.71
N THR A 207 -7.45 -20.60 17.95
CA THR A 207 -7.17 -21.13 19.29
C THR A 207 -5.87 -20.61 19.90
N GLY A 208 -4.99 -19.98 19.13
CA GLY A 208 -3.66 -19.55 19.58
C GLY A 208 -3.23 -18.15 19.12
N PRO A 209 -4.04 -17.10 19.31
CA PRO A 209 -3.62 -15.76 18.96
C PRO A 209 -2.55 -15.26 19.94
N ALA A 210 -1.32 -15.07 19.47
CA ALA A 210 -0.22 -14.48 20.22
C ALA A 210 0.24 -13.15 19.60
N PRO A 211 0.75 -12.19 20.39
CA PRO A 211 1.41 -11.01 19.85
C PRO A 211 2.69 -11.39 19.09
N ALA A 212 2.75 -11.00 17.82
CA ALA A 212 3.96 -10.90 17.03
C ALA A 212 4.42 -9.44 17.01
N THR A 213 5.53 -9.17 17.67
CA THR A 213 6.07 -7.82 17.87
C THR A 213 7.27 -7.51 16.98
N GLY A 214 7.69 -8.46 16.14
CA GLY A 214 8.78 -8.31 15.19
C GLY A 214 8.35 -7.63 13.89
N ALA A 215 9.30 -7.56 12.95
CA ALA A 215 9.10 -6.96 11.65
C ALA A 215 7.98 -7.63 10.85
N PHE A 216 7.27 -6.83 10.05
CA PHE A 216 6.43 -7.34 8.98
C PHE A 216 7.31 -7.75 7.81
N MET A 217 7.02 -8.93 7.28
CA MET A 217 7.85 -9.61 6.29
C MET A 217 7.07 -9.80 5.00
N ILE A 218 7.74 -9.56 3.88
CA ILE A 218 7.27 -9.98 2.55
C ILE A 218 8.31 -10.93 1.97
N GLY A 219 7.86 -12.11 1.54
CA GLY A 219 8.66 -13.11 0.85
C GLY A 219 9.35 -14.17 1.72
N ARG A 220 9.11 -14.20 3.04
CA ARG A 220 9.57 -15.27 3.94
C ARG A 220 8.81 -15.26 5.27
N ALA A 221 9.07 -16.25 6.13
CA ALA A 221 8.62 -16.29 7.53
C ALA A 221 9.78 -16.55 8.51
N SER A 222 9.49 -16.67 9.81
CA SER A 222 10.42 -17.18 10.81
C SER A 222 9.84 -18.40 11.53
N PHE A 223 10.71 -19.35 11.87
CA PHE A 223 10.40 -20.50 12.72
C PHE A 223 11.68 -20.98 13.41
N ASP A 224 11.59 -21.39 14.68
CA ASP A 224 12.71 -21.69 15.58
C ASP A 224 13.78 -20.57 15.62
N GLY A 225 13.33 -19.32 15.60
CA GLY A 225 14.18 -18.13 15.63
C GLY A 225 15.01 -17.92 14.36
N GLN A 226 14.72 -18.64 13.27
CA GLN A 226 15.45 -18.56 12.01
C GLN A 226 14.54 -18.15 10.85
N PRO A 227 15.07 -17.42 9.84
CA PRO A 227 14.35 -17.22 8.58
C PRO A 227 14.04 -18.55 7.90
N ARG A 228 12.78 -18.74 7.50
CA ARG A 228 12.26 -19.94 6.84
C ARG A 228 11.27 -19.56 5.74
N ASP A 229 10.84 -20.56 4.98
CA ASP A 229 9.70 -20.47 4.06
C ASP A 229 9.82 -19.34 3.04
N PHE A 230 11.03 -19.14 2.52
CA PHE A 230 11.28 -18.15 1.48
C PHE A 230 10.40 -18.42 0.25
N PHE A 231 9.76 -17.37 -0.25
CA PHE A 231 8.80 -17.48 -1.34
C PHE A 231 9.51 -17.61 -2.70
N PRO A 232 9.27 -18.68 -3.48
CA PRO A 232 9.83 -18.82 -4.82
C PRO A 232 8.84 -18.30 -5.88
N GLY A 233 9.08 -17.11 -6.43
CA GLY A 233 8.18 -16.55 -7.44
C GLY A 233 8.08 -15.04 -7.43
N ALA A 234 6.89 -14.51 -7.72
CA ALA A 234 6.62 -13.08 -7.70
C ALA A 234 5.51 -12.72 -6.71
N ILE A 235 5.63 -11.54 -6.10
CA ILE A 235 4.63 -10.94 -5.20
C ILE A 235 4.40 -9.50 -5.63
N ARG A 236 3.13 -9.05 -5.60
CA ARG A 236 2.75 -7.65 -5.83
C ARG A 236 1.55 -7.26 -4.97
N ASP A 237 1.30 -5.95 -4.88
CA ASP A 237 0.10 -5.39 -4.25
C ASP A 237 -0.15 -5.92 -2.83
N VAL A 238 0.90 -5.92 -1.99
CA VAL A 238 0.76 -6.34 -0.59
C VAL A 238 0.00 -5.27 0.18
N ARG A 239 -1.04 -5.69 0.91
CA ARG A 239 -1.90 -4.81 1.69
C ARG A 239 -2.08 -5.34 3.10
N ALA A 240 -2.01 -4.44 4.07
CA ALA A 240 -2.26 -4.71 5.48
C ALA A 240 -3.40 -3.82 5.98
N PHE A 241 -4.36 -4.42 6.68
CA PHE A 241 -5.48 -3.72 7.30
C PHE A 241 -5.55 -4.04 8.79
N ASP A 242 -5.78 -3.02 9.62
CA ASP A 242 -5.92 -3.14 11.09
C ASP A 242 -7.31 -3.60 11.55
N ARG A 243 -8.02 -4.30 10.67
CA ARG A 243 -9.38 -4.80 10.88
C ARG A 243 -9.66 -6.06 10.09
N ALA A 244 -10.66 -6.81 10.52
CA ALA A 244 -11.25 -7.85 9.71
C ALA A 244 -12.06 -7.21 8.55
N LEU A 245 -11.76 -7.60 7.31
CA LEU A 245 -12.52 -7.17 6.15
C LEU A 245 -13.70 -8.11 5.90
N ALA A 246 -14.85 -7.52 5.56
CA ALA A 246 -16.03 -8.28 5.15
C ALA A 246 -15.80 -8.97 3.79
N PRO A 247 -16.44 -10.12 3.52
CA PRO A 247 -16.27 -10.89 2.27
C PRO A 247 -16.41 -10.05 1.00
N ALA A 248 -17.42 -9.16 0.93
CA ALA A 248 -17.63 -8.30 -0.23
C ALA A 248 -16.45 -7.34 -0.49
N ARG A 249 -15.75 -6.89 0.57
CA ARG A 249 -14.56 -6.05 0.43
C ARG A 249 -13.37 -6.87 -0.04
N VAL A 250 -13.21 -8.10 0.45
CA VAL A 250 -12.18 -9.04 -0.01
C VAL A 250 -12.36 -9.38 -1.49
N ALA A 251 -13.59 -9.67 -1.93
CA ALA A 251 -13.90 -9.91 -3.33
C ALA A 251 -13.53 -8.72 -4.23
N LYS A 252 -13.76 -7.48 -3.76
CA LYS A 252 -13.35 -6.28 -4.49
C LYS A 252 -11.83 -6.12 -4.56
N LEU A 253 -11.08 -6.48 -3.52
CA LEU A 253 -9.61 -6.43 -3.53
C LEU A 253 -9.02 -7.35 -4.60
N ALA A 254 -9.58 -8.54 -4.76
CA ALA A 254 -9.14 -9.51 -5.79
C ALA A 254 -9.37 -9.06 -7.24
N GLN A 255 -10.04 -7.92 -7.46
CA GLN A 255 -10.25 -7.32 -8.78
C GLN A 255 -9.32 -6.13 -9.05
N LEU A 256 -8.53 -5.69 -8.06
CA LEU A 256 -7.75 -4.45 -8.10
C LEU A 256 -6.27 -4.63 -8.46
N GLY A 257 -5.87 -5.76 -9.05
CA GLY A 257 -4.50 -6.00 -9.53
C GLY A 257 -4.47 -6.82 -10.80
#